data_AF-A0A8T3ZCX4-F1
#
_entry.id   AF-A0A8T3ZCX4-F1
#
_cell.length_a   1.000
_cell.length_b   1.000
_cell.length_c   1.000
_cell.angle_alpha   90.00
_cell.angle_beta   90.00
_cell.angle_gamma   90.00
#
_symmetry.space_group_name_H-M   'P 1'
#
loop_
_entity.id
_entity.type
_entity.pdbx_description
1 polymer ?
#
loop_
_entity_poly.entity_id
_entity_poly.type
_entity_poly.pdbx_seq_one_letter_code
_entity_poly.pdbx_strand_id
1 'polypeptide(L)'
;MIWIVGNRLTETKGIYQYSNAYDAENRLTNMTLFITKPNIISVHWWQWNYDANGNQVAQTVINGTTGPLYSYDYECTACENIEGV
;
A
#
# COMPACT_ATOMS: atom_id res chain seq x y z
N MET A 1 -9.39 -3.91 32.47
CA MET A 1 -9.53 -3.73 31.00
C MET A 1 -8.50 -2.70 30.57
N ILE A 2 -7.41 -3.14 29.96
CA ILE A 2 -6.35 -2.23 29.45
C ILE A 2 -6.73 -1.90 28.01
N TRP A 3 -7.08 -0.64 27.76
CA TRP A 3 -7.12 -0.12 26.40
C TRP A 3 -5.69 0.23 26.02
N ILE A 4 -5.17 -0.37 24.96
CA ILE A 4 -3.91 0.10 24.38
C ILE A 4 -4.26 1.41 23.66
N VAL A 5 -3.87 2.53 24.25
CA VAL A 5 -3.89 3.83 23.57
C VAL A 5 -2.72 3.81 22.60
N GLY A 6 -3.00 3.84 21.30
CA GLY A 6 -1.97 3.79 20.25
C GLY A 6 -2.49 4.32 18.93
N ASN A 7 -1.56 4.77 18.08
CA ASN A 7 -1.90 5.24 16.74
C ASN A 7 -2.11 4.08 15.78
N ARG A 8 -3.00 4.25 14.80
CA ARG A 8 -3.30 3.21 13.79
C ARG A 8 -2.18 3.12 12.77
N LEU A 9 -1.39 2.06 12.83
CA LEU A 9 -0.28 1.82 11.90
C LEU A 9 -0.77 1.32 10.53
N THR A 10 -1.80 0.50 10.49
CA THR A 10 -2.36 -0.04 9.24
C THR A 10 -3.88 -0.10 9.27
N GLU A 11 -4.50 0.01 8.10
CA GLU A 11 -5.94 -0.16 7.91
C GLU A 11 -6.22 -0.77 6.53
N THR A 12 -7.09 -1.76 6.47
CA THR A 12 -7.59 -2.32 5.21
C THR A 12 -9.09 -2.07 5.12
N LYS A 13 -9.53 -1.47 4.02
CA LYS A 13 -10.95 -1.19 3.73
C LYS A 13 -11.26 -1.54 2.28
N GLY A 14 -11.71 -2.77 2.05
CA GLY A 14 -11.93 -3.27 0.70
C GLY A 14 -10.62 -3.25 -0.11
N ILE A 15 -10.63 -2.54 -1.24
CA ILE A 15 -9.46 -2.41 -2.12
C ILE A 15 -8.40 -1.42 -1.62
N TYR A 16 -8.66 -0.70 -0.52
CA TYR A 16 -7.77 0.31 0.04
C TYR A 16 -6.95 -0.27 1.19
N GLN A 17 -5.64 -0.09 1.17
CA GLN A 17 -4.74 -0.42 2.28
C GLN A 17 -3.91 0.80 2.67
N TYR A 18 -4.02 1.22 3.92
CA TYR A 18 -3.29 2.35 4.49
C TYR A 18 -2.16 1.84 5.37
N SER A 19 -1.01 2.50 5.27
CA SER A 19 0.14 2.33 6.16
C SER A 19 0.58 3.71 6.66
N ASN A 20 0.59 3.90 7.97
CA ASN A 20 0.88 5.17 8.62
C ASN A 20 2.14 5.06 9.48
N ALA A 21 2.91 6.16 9.53
CA ALA A 21 4.01 6.33 10.46
C ALA A 21 3.82 7.60 11.27
N TYR A 22 4.25 7.56 12.53
CA TYR A 22 4.12 8.66 13.47
C TYR A 22 5.47 8.98 14.09
N ASP A 23 5.69 10.25 14.46
CA ASP A 23 6.83 10.63 15.28
C ASP A 23 6.60 10.33 16.78
N ALA A 24 7.58 10.68 17.61
CA ALA A 24 7.55 10.47 19.05
C ALA A 24 6.43 11.28 19.74
N GLU A 25 5.96 12.36 19.13
CA GLU A 25 4.83 13.17 19.60
C GLU A 25 3.48 12.71 19.05
N ASN A 26 3.40 11.53 18.42
CA ASN A 26 2.20 10.94 17.82
C ASN A 26 1.61 11.74 16.64
N ARG A 27 2.41 12.54 15.94
CA ARG A 27 2.00 13.24 14.73
C ARG A 27 2.28 12.38 13.50
N LEU A 28 1.38 12.39 12.52
CA LEU A 28 1.49 11.58 11.31
C LEU A 28 2.61 12.13 10.40
N THR A 29 3.67 11.37 10.20
CA THR A 29 4.81 11.79 9.36
C THR A 29 4.78 11.17 7.97
N ASN A 30 4.17 9.99 7.83
CA ASN A 30 4.05 9.33 6.53
C ASN A 30 2.71 8.59 6.44
N MET A 31 2.14 8.57 5.24
CA MET A 31 1.01 7.73 4.88
C MET A 31 1.23 7.16 3.49
N THR A 32 1.03 5.85 3.36
CA THR A 32 0.97 5.17 2.07
C THR A 32 -0.41 4.57 1.90
N LEU A 33 -1.06 4.85 0.77
CA LEU A 33 -2.29 4.20 0.34
C LEU A 33 -1.99 3.31 -0.87
N PHE A 34 -2.24 2.03 -0.72
CA PHE A 34 -2.31 1.08 -1.82
C PHE A 34 -3.76 0.88 -2.24
N ILE A 35 -4.01 0.93 -3.55
CA ILE A 35 -5.31 0.67 -4.14
C ILE A 35 -5.15 -0.53 -5.08
N THR A 36 -5.72 -1.66 -4.72
CA THR A 36 -5.62 -2.89 -5.49
C THR A 36 -6.92 -3.15 -6.25
N LYS A 37 -6.90 -2.98 -7.57
CA LYS A 37 -7.99 -3.34 -8.48
C LYS A 37 -7.55 -4.55 -9.31
N PRO A 38 -8.48 -5.27 -9.96
CA PRO A 38 -8.09 -6.27 -10.96
C PRO A 38 -7.10 -5.67 -11.96
N ASN A 39 -5.93 -6.29 -12.08
CA ASN A 39 -4.83 -5.92 -12.98
C ASN A 39 -4.15 -4.55 -12.74
N ILE A 40 -4.55 -3.77 -11.73
CA ILE A 40 -4.01 -2.42 -11.50
C ILE A 40 -3.65 -2.25 -10.02
N ILE A 41 -2.45 -1.75 -9.76
CA ILE A 41 -2.04 -1.28 -8.43
C ILE A 41 -1.71 0.21 -8.53
N SER A 42 -2.40 1.01 -7.73
CA SER A 42 -2.04 2.41 -7.51
C SER A 42 -1.43 2.58 -6.12
N VAL A 43 -0.39 3.39 -6.03
CA VAL A 43 0.26 3.75 -4.77
C VAL A 43 0.28 5.26 -4.65
N HIS A 44 -0.26 5.74 -3.55
CA HIS A 44 -0.21 7.15 -3.17
C HIS A 44 0.59 7.27 -1.89
N TRP A 45 1.49 8.24 -1.84
CA TRP A 45 2.36 8.46 -0.69
C TRP A 45 2.34 9.94 -0.29
N TRP A 46 2.23 10.17 1.00
CA TRP A 46 2.29 11.48 1.64
C TRP A 46 3.36 11.47 2.72
N GLN A 47 4.10 12.56 2.80
CA GLN A 47 5.04 12.85 3.88
C GLN A 47 4.78 14.23 4.43
N TRP A 48 4.81 14.37 5.75
CA TRP A 48 4.63 15.62 6.47
C TRP A 48 5.83 15.90 7.37
N ASN A 49 6.27 17.17 7.38
CA ASN A 49 7.31 17.64 8.28
C ASN A 49 6.73 18.70 9.22
N TYR A 50 7.14 18.65 10.48
CA TYR A 50 6.70 19.56 11.53
C TYR A 50 7.88 20.35 12.10
N ASP A 51 7.64 21.58 12.52
CA ASP A 51 8.60 22.33 13.35
C ASP A 51 8.60 21.83 14.80
N ALA A 52 9.49 22.39 15.61
CA ALA A 52 9.61 22.04 17.04
C ALA A 52 8.34 22.37 17.85
N ASN A 53 7.50 23.28 17.37
CA ASN A 53 6.23 23.64 18.01
C ASN A 53 5.07 22.75 17.54
N GLY A 54 5.31 21.83 16.59
CA GLY A 54 4.30 20.95 16.01
C GLY A 54 3.48 21.56 14.88
N ASN A 55 3.89 22.69 14.33
CA ASN A 55 3.26 23.23 13.12
C ASN A 55 3.78 22.47 11.90
N GLN A 56 2.88 22.07 11.00
CA GLN A 56 3.28 21.48 9.73
C GLN A 56 3.97 22.53 8.86
N VAL A 57 5.22 22.29 8.48
CA VAL A 57 6.02 23.21 7.66
C VAL A 57 6.19 22.75 6.22
N ALA A 58 5.99 21.46 5.94
CA ALA A 58 6.04 20.94 4.58
C ALA A 58 5.15 19.71 4.40
N GLN A 59 4.69 19.50 3.16
CA GLN A 59 4.04 18.27 2.73
C GLN A 59 4.56 17.87 1.34
N THR A 60 4.91 16.60 1.19
CA THR A 60 5.26 15.99 -0.09
C THR A 60 4.21 14.97 -0.47
N VAL A 61 3.76 14.99 -1.73
CA VAL A 61 2.75 14.06 -2.26
C VAL A 61 3.30 13.42 -3.53
N ILE A 62 3.32 12.09 -3.55
CA ILE A 62 3.71 11.31 -4.74
C ILE A 62 2.58 10.36 -5.07
N ASN A 63 2.10 10.44 -6.31
CA ASN A 63 1.06 9.55 -6.84
C ASN A 63 1.66 8.71 -7.96
N GLY A 64 1.49 7.39 -7.88
CA GLY A 64 1.94 6.44 -8.90
C GLY A 64 0.85 5.42 -9.23
N THR A 65 0.73 5.06 -10.50
CA THR A 65 -0.08 3.92 -10.93
C THR A 65 0.81 3.00 -11.73
N THR A 66 0.93 1.75 -11.28
CA THR A 66 1.58 0.69 -12.06
C THR A 66 0.53 0.13 -13.02
N GLY A 67 0.83 0.21 -14.32
CA GLY A 67 -0.03 -0.28 -15.41
C GLY A 67 -0.27 -1.80 -15.37
N PRO A 68 -0.99 -2.37 -16.35
CA PRO A 68 -1.56 -3.71 -16.27
C PRO A 68 -0.51 -4.75 -15.87
N LEU A 69 -0.71 -5.37 -14.71
CA LEU A 69 0.03 -6.56 -14.33
C LEU A 69 -0.50 -7.71 -15.19
N TYR A 70 0.21 -8.04 -16.27
CA TYR A 70 -0.11 -9.24 -17.04
C TYR A 70 0.20 -10.47 -16.18
N SER A 71 -0.82 -11.28 -15.91
CA SER A 71 -0.68 -12.62 -15.36
C SER A 71 -1.06 -13.60 -16.46
N TYR A 72 -0.13 -14.50 -16.82
CA TYR A 72 -0.38 -15.55 -17.81
C TYR A 72 -0.80 -16.81 -17.07
N ASP A 73 -2.02 -17.30 -17.31
CA ASP A 73 -2.50 -18.60 -16.85
C ASP A 73 -2.13 -19.68 -17.89
N TYR A 74 -0.86 -20.06 -17.98
CA TYR A 74 -0.58 -21.30 -18.69
C TYR A 74 -0.99 -22.48 -17.79
N GLU A 75 -2.26 -22.84 -17.82
CA GLU A 75 -2.66 -24.21 -17.55
C GLU A 75 -2.17 -25.04 -18.75
N CYS A 76 -1.02 -25.71 -18.63
CA CYS A 76 -0.69 -26.77 -19.59
C CYS A 76 -1.60 -27.98 -19.34
N THR A 77 -2.79 -27.97 -19.92
CA THR A 77 -3.74 -29.10 -19.85
C THR A 77 -3.63 -30.03 -21.07
N ALA A 78 -2.45 -30.04 -21.73
CA ALA A 78 -2.15 -30.90 -22.88
C ALA A 78 -0.69 -31.37 -22.92
N CYS A 79 -0.01 -31.43 -21.77
CA CYS A 79 1.34 -31.98 -21.66
C CYS A 79 1.35 -33.53 -21.56
N GLU A 80 0.23 -34.21 -21.82
CA GLU A 80 0.15 -35.68 -21.83
C GLU A 80 -0.23 -36.21 -23.22
N ASN A 81 0.65 -37.08 -23.72
CA ASN A 81 0.50 -37.99 -24.86
C ASN A 81 0.88 -37.47 -26.25
N ILE A 82 2.19 -37.51 -26.55
CA ILE A 82 2.65 -38.32 -27.69
C ILE A 82 3.82 -39.18 -27.21
N GLU A 83 3.50 -40.31 -26.58
CA GLU A 83 4.40 -41.47 -26.62
C GLU A 83 4.26 -42.12 -27.99
N GLY A 84 5.40 -42.40 -28.63
CA GLY A 84 5.56 -43.59 -29.46
C GLY A 84 5.21 -43.51 -30.95
N VAL A 85 6.28 -43.67 -31.74
CA VAL A 85 6.40 -44.20 -33.12
C VAL A 85 6.13 -43.23 -34.27
#